data_AF-A0A1V5KVC9-F1
#
_entry.id   AF-A0A1V5KVC9-F1
#
_cell.length_a   1.000
_cell.length_b   1.000
_cell.length_c   1.000
_cell.angle_alpha   90.00
_cell.angle_beta   90.00
_cell.angle_gamma   90.00
#
_symmetry.space_group_name_H-M   'P 1'
#
loop_
_entity.id
_entity.type
_entity.pdbx_description
1 polymer ?
#
loop_
_entity_poly.entity_id
_entity_poly.type
_entity_poly.pdbx_seq_one_letter_code
_entity_poly.pdbx_strand_id
1 'polypeptide(L)'
;MKNTGILDTINTLIIETEVKLISSFILVLLIWLLRSIVLRLLSQRIKDERTRELSRQIVGYTAFLLGLVLIGRLWLEGFQSLLIVLTLLLAAMILSLKELILNIASWSVIAWRQLFKIGDHIRIGEHYGEVVEMNMIYITLVELDERLPAEPAGHRVIKIPNNLVLTQPIVNDTEGAHALWYEIQVALRLDSNWQEARETLQQILQQRMAADEIETAEDAPPVQVSVRVHAGAILLTGRYYCSSDQQPEIEEELWLRILSAFQPHHQIHLV
;
A
#
# COMPACT_ATOMS: atom_id res chain seq x y z
N MET A 1 -57.97 29.96 13.75
CA MET A 1 -57.88 29.68 12.30
C MET A 1 -56.61 28.91 11.89
N LYS A 2 -55.98 28.12 12.77
CA LYS A 2 -54.68 27.44 12.51
C LYS A 2 -54.77 25.90 12.52
N ASN A 3 -55.97 25.35 12.75
CA ASN A 3 -56.18 23.91 12.96
C ASN A 3 -56.73 23.17 11.73
N THR A 4 -57.21 23.91 10.71
CA THR A 4 -57.80 23.31 9.51
C THR A 4 -56.74 22.64 8.63
N GLY A 5 -55.59 23.28 8.38
CA GLY A 5 -54.54 22.71 7.53
C GLY A 5 -53.86 21.42 8.07
N ILE A 6 -53.77 21.26 9.39
CA ILE A 6 -53.23 20.02 10.00
C ILE A 6 -54.25 18.88 9.87
N LEU A 7 -55.54 19.18 10.12
CA LEU A 7 -56.62 18.21 9.96
C LEU A 7 -56.76 17.78 8.49
N ASP A 8 -56.59 18.71 7.55
CA ASP A 8 -56.61 18.41 6.12
C ASP A 8 -55.43 17.50 5.72
N THR A 9 -54.23 17.75 6.25
CA THR A 9 -53.04 16.91 6.01
C THR A 9 -53.21 15.49 6.59
N ILE A 10 -53.81 15.39 7.79
CA ILE A 10 -54.10 14.10 8.42
C ILE A 10 -55.16 13.34 7.61
N ASN A 11 -56.22 14.01 7.17
CA ASN A 11 -57.26 13.41 6.34
C ASN A 11 -56.71 12.92 5.00
N THR A 12 -55.81 13.67 4.36
CA THR A 12 -55.15 13.22 3.12
C THR A 12 -54.29 11.98 3.35
N LEU A 13 -53.54 11.91 4.45
CA LEU A 13 -52.72 10.74 4.80
C LEU A 13 -53.57 9.51 5.11
N ILE A 14 -54.71 9.69 5.79
CA ILE A 14 -55.67 8.61 6.08
C ILE A 14 -56.25 8.07 4.77
N ILE A 15 -56.72 8.95 3.87
CA ILE A 15 -57.27 8.55 2.58
C ILE A 15 -56.23 7.82 1.72
N GLU A 16 -54.98 8.29 1.66
CA GLU A 16 -53.92 7.59 0.94
C GLU A 16 -53.65 6.19 1.50
N THR A 17 -53.67 6.05 2.84
CA THR A 17 -53.46 4.75 3.50
C THR A 17 -54.63 3.80 3.24
N GLU A 18 -55.87 4.29 3.29
CA GLU A 18 -57.07 3.51 2.96
C GLU A 18 -57.07 3.04 1.51
N VAL A 19 -56.70 3.92 0.57
CA VAL A 19 -56.57 3.57 -0.86
C VAL A 19 -55.48 2.50 -1.05
N LYS A 20 -54.34 2.60 -0.35
CA LYS A 20 -53.27 1.60 -0.40
C LYS A 20 -53.71 0.25 0.18
N LEU A 21 -54.49 0.24 1.26
CA LEU A 21 -55.07 -0.97 1.86
C LEU A 21 -56.05 -1.66 0.92
N ILE A 22 -56.99 -0.91 0.34
CA ILE A 22 -57.97 -1.43 -0.63
C ILE A 22 -57.25 -1.97 -1.86
N SER A 23 -56.27 -1.22 -2.39
CA SER A 23 -55.49 -1.63 -3.56
C SER A 23 -54.66 -2.89 -3.29
N SER A 24 -54.07 -3.01 -2.09
CA SER A 24 -53.37 -4.23 -1.66
C SER A 24 -54.33 -5.44 -1.59
N PHE A 25 -55.54 -5.24 -1.06
CA PHE A 25 -56.56 -6.28 -0.99
C PHE A 25 -57.00 -6.76 -2.37
N ILE A 26 -57.28 -5.82 -3.30
CA ILE A 26 -57.63 -6.12 -4.69
C ILE A 26 -56.48 -6.87 -5.38
N LEU A 27 -55.24 -6.45 -5.16
CA LEU A 27 -54.06 -7.08 -5.75
C LEU A 27 -53.87 -8.51 -5.26
N VAL A 28 -54.01 -8.76 -3.95
CA VAL A 28 -53.96 -10.11 -3.38
C VAL A 28 -55.07 -10.99 -3.96
N LEU A 29 -56.28 -10.46 -4.07
CA LEU A 29 -57.41 -11.17 -4.67
C LEU A 29 -57.15 -11.53 -6.13
N LEU A 30 -56.60 -10.60 -6.92
CA LEU A 30 -56.27 -10.80 -8.33
C LEU A 30 -55.19 -11.88 -8.49
N ILE A 31 -54.12 -11.82 -7.69
CA ILE A 31 -53.03 -12.82 -7.72
C ILE A 31 -53.56 -14.20 -7.32
N TRP A 32 -54.41 -14.27 -6.31
CA TRP A 32 -55.05 -15.53 -5.90
C TRP A 32 -55.94 -16.10 -7.00
N LEU A 33 -56.72 -15.26 -7.67
CA LEU A 33 -57.61 -15.66 -8.77
C LEU A 33 -56.82 -16.13 -10.00
N LEU A 34 -55.79 -15.39 -10.40
CA LEU A 34 -54.86 -15.78 -11.47
C LEU A 34 -54.17 -17.11 -11.15
N ARG A 35 -53.65 -17.27 -9.94
CA ARG A 35 -53.08 -18.54 -9.47
C ARG A 35 -54.09 -19.67 -9.59
N SER A 36 -55.35 -19.46 -9.17
CA SER A 36 -56.40 -20.47 -9.26
C SER A 36 -56.70 -20.86 -10.72
N ILE A 37 -56.78 -19.90 -11.63
CA ILE A 37 -57.00 -20.14 -13.06
C ILE A 37 -55.84 -20.92 -13.66
N VAL A 38 -54.59 -20.50 -13.43
CA VAL A 38 -53.39 -21.17 -13.94
C VAL A 38 -53.35 -22.62 -13.45
N LEU A 39 -53.58 -22.87 -12.16
CA LEU A 39 -53.61 -24.23 -11.61
C LEU A 39 -54.74 -25.08 -12.19
N ARG A 40 -55.94 -24.50 -12.43
CA ARG A 40 -57.04 -25.21 -13.11
C ARG A 40 -56.66 -25.60 -14.53
N LEU A 41 -56.13 -24.67 -15.32
CA LEU A 41 -55.72 -24.92 -16.71
C LEU A 41 -54.61 -25.98 -16.81
N LEU A 42 -53.60 -25.91 -15.93
CA LEU A 42 -52.53 -26.92 -15.88
C LEU A 42 -53.06 -28.29 -15.44
N SER A 43 -53.99 -28.34 -14.48
CA SER A 43 -54.60 -29.59 -14.02
C SER A 43 -55.44 -30.30 -15.08
N GLN A 44 -55.97 -29.56 -16.08
CA GLN A 44 -56.69 -30.15 -17.20
C GLN A 44 -55.76 -30.73 -18.28
N ARG A 45 -54.49 -30.29 -18.31
CA ARG A 45 -53.50 -30.68 -19.33
C ARG A 45 -52.53 -31.77 -18.85
N ILE A 46 -52.22 -31.80 -17.55
CA ILE A 46 -51.19 -32.68 -16.98
C ILE A 46 -51.86 -33.87 -16.30
N LYS A 47 -51.59 -35.08 -16.82
CA LYS A 47 -52.13 -36.35 -16.29
C LYS A 47 -51.20 -37.05 -15.28
N ASP A 48 -49.91 -36.71 -15.31
CA ASP A 48 -48.89 -37.31 -14.44
C ASP A 48 -48.84 -36.60 -13.07
N GLU A 49 -48.82 -37.38 -12.00
CA GLU A 49 -48.99 -36.88 -10.63
C GLU A 49 -47.77 -36.07 -10.16
N ARG A 50 -46.55 -36.50 -10.52
CA ARG A 50 -45.31 -35.80 -10.15
C ARG A 50 -45.20 -34.42 -10.80
N THR A 51 -45.52 -34.32 -12.10
CA THR A 51 -45.48 -33.05 -12.83
C THR A 51 -46.59 -32.09 -12.38
N ARG A 52 -47.73 -32.61 -11.91
CA ARG A 52 -48.81 -31.80 -11.33
C ARG A 52 -48.41 -31.17 -9.98
N GLU A 53 -47.72 -31.90 -9.12
CA GLU A 53 -47.22 -31.39 -7.83
C GLU A 53 -46.15 -30.32 -8.02
N LEU A 54 -45.16 -30.57 -8.89
CA LEU A 54 -44.12 -29.59 -9.23
C LEU A 54 -44.72 -28.31 -9.81
N SER A 55 -45.71 -28.42 -10.71
CA SER A 55 -46.42 -27.27 -11.26
C SER A 55 -47.13 -26.45 -10.18
N ARG A 56 -47.72 -27.10 -9.18
CA ARG A 56 -48.39 -26.42 -8.07
C ARG A 56 -47.39 -25.65 -7.18
N GLN A 57 -46.22 -26.24 -6.94
CA GLN A 57 -45.14 -25.60 -6.18
C GLN A 57 -44.59 -24.39 -6.93
N ILE A 58 -44.21 -24.56 -8.20
CA ILE A 58 -43.65 -23.47 -9.03
C ILE A 58 -44.65 -22.32 -9.14
N VAL A 59 -45.89 -22.58 -9.54
CA VAL A 59 -46.93 -21.54 -9.66
C VAL A 59 -47.22 -20.88 -8.31
N GLY A 60 -47.15 -21.64 -7.21
CA GLY A 60 -47.26 -21.10 -5.86
C GLY A 60 -46.14 -20.13 -5.50
N TYR A 61 -44.88 -20.54 -5.71
CA TYR A 61 -43.71 -19.69 -5.42
C TYR A 61 -43.65 -18.48 -6.34
N THR A 62 -43.96 -18.62 -7.63
CA THR A 62 -44.01 -17.51 -8.57
C THR A 62 -45.10 -16.50 -8.18
N ALA A 63 -46.30 -16.97 -7.81
CA ALA A 63 -47.37 -16.09 -7.35
C ALA A 63 -47.02 -15.39 -6.03
N PHE A 64 -46.34 -16.08 -5.12
CA PHE A 64 -45.86 -15.49 -3.87
C PHE A 64 -44.80 -14.41 -4.10
N LEU A 65 -43.77 -14.69 -4.90
CA LEU A 65 -42.73 -13.71 -5.24
C LEU A 65 -43.31 -12.49 -5.97
N LEU A 66 -44.21 -12.71 -6.95
CA LEU A 66 -44.91 -11.61 -7.63
C LEU A 66 -45.74 -10.77 -6.66
N GLY A 67 -46.48 -11.42 -5.75
CA GLY A 67 -47.24 -10.72 -4.72
C GLY A 67 -46.35 -9.88 -3.81
N LEU A 68 -45.24 -10.45 -3.34
CA LEU A 68 -44.27 -9.75 -2.51
C LEU A 68 -43.71 -8.50 -3.20
N VAL A 69 -43.33 -8.61 -4.48
CA VAL A 69 -42.79 -7.48 -5.25
C VAL A 69 -43.84 -6.40 -5.52
N LEU A 70 -45.06 -6.78 -5.92
CA LEU A 70 -46.10 -5.82 -6.27
C LEU A 70 -46.68 -5.11 -5.04
N ILE A 71 -46.91 -5.85 -3.95
CA ILE A 71 -47.31 -5.26 -2.66
C ILE A 71 -46.16 -4.40 -2.13
N GLY A 72 -44.92 -4.91 -2.17
CA GLY A 72 -43.74 -4.17 -1.80
C GLY A 72 -43.66 -2.83 -2.53
N ARG A 73 -43.84 -2.82 -3.86
CA ARG A 73 -43.87 -1.58 -4.66
C ARG A 73 -44.94 -0.60 -4.19
N LEU A 74 -46.16 -1.07 -3.95
CA LEU A 74 -47.30 -0.24 -3.55
C LEU A 74 -47.06 0.45 -2.20
N TRP A 75 -46.42 -0.25 -1.27
CA TRP A 75 -46.05 0.30 0.03
C TRP A 75 -44.76 1.13 0.00
N LEU A 76 -43.85 0.86 -0.96
CA LEU A 76 -42.63 1.60 -1.18
C LEU A 76 -42.84 2.91 -1.97
N GLU A 77 -44.03 3.17 -2.52
CA GLU A 77 -44.40 4.47 -3.06
C GLU A 77 -44.40 5.52 -1.93
N GLY A 78 -43.34 6.34 -1.92
CA GLY A 78 -42.98 7.30 -0.86
C GLY A 78 -41.62 7.02 -0.21
N PHE A 79 -41.15 5.75 -0.24
CA PHE A 79 -39.85 5.35 0.31
C PHE A 79 -38.68 5.63 -0.63
N GLN A 80 -38.93 5.73 -1.95
CA GLN A 80 -37.88 6.03 -2.94
C GLN A 80 -37.15 7.34 -2.63
N SER A 81 -37.88 8.40 -2.25
CA SER A 81 -37.27 9.69 -1.87
C SER A 81 -36.38 9.56 -0.64
N LEU A 82 -36.81 8.76 0.36
CA LEU A 82 -36.00 8.48 1.54
C LEU A 82 -34.73 7.69 1.19
N LEU A 83 -34.85 6.69 0.29
CA LEU A 83 -33.71 5.91 -0.17
C LEU A 83 -32.68 6.79 -0.90
N ILE A 84 -33.12 7.70 -1.78
CA ILE A 84 -32.22 8.61 -2.49
C ILE A 84 -31.46 9.50 -1.49
N VAL A 85 -32.16 10.09 -0.51
CA VAL A 85 -31.53 10.93 0.52
C VAL A 85 -30.56 10.10 1.37
N LEU A 86 -30.95 8.89 1.78
CA LEU A 86 -30.09 8.00 2.55
C LEU A 86 -28.84 7.59 1.77
N THR A 87 -28.98 7.26 0.48
CA THR A 87 -27.84 6.93 -0.38
C THR A 87 -26.88 8.12 -0.53
N LEU A 88 -27.41 9.33 -0.72
CA LEU A 88 -26.59 10.54 -0.79
C LEU A 88 -25.83 10.78 0.53
N LEU A 89 -26.51 10.61 1.67
CA LEU A 89 -25.89 10.72 2.99
C LEU A 89 -24.80 9.66 3.20
N LEU A 90 -25.06 8.41 2.85
CA LEU A 90 -24.08 7.32 2.94
C LEU A 90 -22.89 7.56 2.01
N ALA A 91 -23.11 8.05 0.80
CA ALA A 91 -22.05 8.39 -0.13
C ALA A 91 -21.15 9.51 0.42
N ALA A 92 -21.75 10.56 0.99
CA ALA A 92 -21.02 11.64 1.64
C ALA A 92 -20.22 11.13 2.85
N MET A 93 -20.81 10.25 3.66
CA MET A 93 -20.13 9.62 4.79
C MET A 93 -18.93 8.78 4.34
N ILE A 94 -19.10 7.94 3.32
CA ILE A 94 -18.00 7.12 2.77
C ILE A 94 -16.90 8.00 2.20
N LEU A 95 -17.25 9.06 1.47
CA LEU A 95 -16.27 9.99 0.91
C LEU A 95 -15.44 10.66 2.01
N SER A 96 -16.09 11.04 3.11
CA SER A 96 -15.43 11.63 4.29
C SER A 96 -14.52 10.62 5.02
N LEU A 97 -14.95 9.36 5.13
CA LEU A 97 -14.19 8.32 5.84
C LEU A 97 -13.13 7.63 4.98
N LYS A 98 -13.08 7.90 3.67
CA LYS A 98 -12.21 7.20 2.71
C LYS A 98 -10.75 7.16 3.18
N GLU A 99 -10.20 8.29 3.62
CA GLU A 99 -8.80 8.36 4.04
C GLU A 99 -8.52 7.53 5.29
N LEU A 100 -9.42 7.54 6.28
CA LEU A 100 -9.30 6.73 7.48
C LEU A 100 -9.31 5.23 7.14
N ILE A 101 -10.24 4.80 6.28
CA ILE A 101 -10.35 3.40 5.84
C ILE A 101 -9.07 2.99 5.10
N LEU A 102 -8.54 3.84 4.21
CA LEU A 102 -7.30 3.57 3.48
C LEU A 102 -6.09 3.45 4.40
N ASN A 103 -5.97 4.28 5.43
CA ASN A 103 -4.88 4.18 6.40
C ASN A 103 -4.91 2.85 7.18
N ILE A 104 -6.10 2.44 7.63
CA ILE A 104 -6.32 1.16 8.31
C ILE A 104 -5.98 -0.03 7.39
N ALA A 105 -6.47 0.00 6.15
CA ALA A 105 -6.20 -1.05 5.17
C ALA A 105 -4.69 -1.14 4.86
N SER A 106 -4.03 0.00 4.72
CA SER A 106 -2.58 0.07 4.47
C SER A 106 -1.79 -0.48 5.65
N TRP A 107 -2.16 -0.14 6.88
CA TRP A 107 -1.58 -0.72 8.08
C TRP A 107 -1.70 -2.26 8.10
N SER A 108 -2.86 -2.81 7.73
CA SER A 108 -3.04 -4.25 7.62
C SER A 108 -2.15 -4.88 6.54
N VAL A 109 -1.97 -4.20 5.41
CA VAL A 109 -1.06 -4.67 4.35
C VAL A 109 0.39 -4.66 4.82
N ILE A 110 0.85 -3.58 5.46
CA ILE A 110 2.20 -3.48 6.04
C ILE A 110 2.43 -4.63 7.02
N ALA A 111 1.49 -4.86 7.94
CA ALA A 111 1.59 -5.91 8.95
C ALA A 111 1.58 -7.33 8.35
N TRP A 112 0.72 -7.59 7.36
CA TRP A 112 0.61 -8.93 6.76
C TRP A 112 1.76 -9.24 5.78
N ARG A 113 2.13 -8.27 4.94
CA ARG A 113 3.20 -8.45 3.95
C ARG A 113 4.60 -8.19 4.52
N GLN A 114 4.69 -7.66 5.74
CA GLN A 114 5.94 -7.30 6.39
C GLN A 114 6.83 -6.42 5.49
N LEU A 115 6.24 -5.39 4.86
CA LEU A 115 6.95 -4.51 3.90
C LEU A 115 8.17 -3.81 4.50
N PHE A 116 8.14 -3.57 5.80
CA PHE A 116 9.25 -3.07 6.63
C PHE A 116 8.88 -3.29 8.10
N LYS A 117 9.85 -3.12 9.00
CA LYS A 117 9.72 -3.32 10.44
C LYS A 117 10.18 -2.08 11.22
N ILE A 118 9.89 -2.08 12.52
CA ILE A 118 10.45 -1.09 13.45
C ILE A 118 11.97 -1.29 13.49
N GLY A 119 12.72 -0.20 13.33
CA GLY A 119 14.18 -0.17 13.19
C GLY A 119 14.67 -0.12 11.74
N ASP A 120 13.80 -0.33 10.74
CA ASP A 120 14.22 -0.24 9.34
C ASP A 120 14.43 1.23 8.93
N HIS A 121 15.46 1.47 8.11
CA HIS A 121 15.69 2.75 7.44
C HIS A 121 14.93 2.75 6.12
N ILE A 122 13.90 3.59 6.04
CA ILE A 122 13.01 3.62 4.89
C ILE A 122 12.84 5.02 4.33
N ARG A 123 12.52 5.08 3.04
CA ARG A 123 12.12 6.28 2.33
C ARG A 123 10.72 6.14 1.78
N ILE A 124 9.87 7.12 2.09
CA ILE A 124 8.52 7.24 1.54
C ILE A 124 8.36 8.65 0.98
N GLY A 125 8.33 8.75 -0.36
CA GLY A 125 8.35 10.04 -1.04
C GLY A 125 9.63 10.83 -0.73
N GLU A 126 9.48 12.04 -0.21
CA GLU A 126 10.59 12.94 0.15
C GLU A 126 11.08 12.75 1.59
N HIS A 127 10.48 11.84 2.35
CA HIS A 127 10.82 11.61 3.77
C HIS A 127 11.69 10.38 3.92
N TYR A 128 12.86 10.54 4.53
CA TYR A 128 13.81 9.48 4.83
C TYR A 128 14.08 9.43 6.33
N GLY A 129 14.09 8.22 6.90
CA GLY A 129 14.31 8.05 8.34
C GLY A 129 14.16 6.61 8.84
N GLU A 130 14.44 6.43 10.13
CA GLU A 130 14.26 5.16 10.84
C GLU A 130 12.83 5.01 11.33
N VAL A 131 12.22 3.84 11.12
CA VAL A 131 10.88 3.51 11.61
C VAL A 131 10.92 3.27 13.11
N VAL A 132 10.38 4.20 13.89
CA VAL A 132 10.33 4.06 15.36
C VAL A 132 9.01 3.43 15.82
N GLU A 133 7.90 3.72 15.14
CA GLU A 133 6.59 3.25 15.55
C GLU A 133 5.66 3.08 14.34
N MET A 134 4.81 2.06 14.38
CA MET A 134 3.77 1.82 13.39
C MET A 134 2.41 1.73 14.07
N ASN A 135 1.56 2.74 13.85
CA ASN A 135 0.18 2.78 14.35
C ASN A 135 -0.81 2.54 13.21
N MET A 136 -2.09 2.37 13.56
CA MET A 136 -3.15 2.07 12.59
C MET A 136 -3.40 3.21 11.57
N ILE A 137 -3.02 4.45 11.92
CA ILE A 137 -3.21 5.64 11.07
C ILE A 137 -1.88 6.18 10.52
N TYR A 138 -0.84 6.20 11.35
CA TYR A 138 0.44 6.84 11.02
C TYR A 138 1.63 5.89 11.27
N ILE A 139 2.65 6.03 10.44
CA ILE A 139 4.02 5.59 10.68
C ILE A 139 4.80 6.76 11.25
N THR A 140 5.58 6.52 12.28
CA THR A 140 6.46 7.50 12.89
C THR A 140 7.89 7.20 12.47
N LEU A 141 8.53 8.15 11.77
CA LEU A 141 9.93 8.11 11.42
C LEU A 141 10.73 9.10 12.26
N VAL A 142 11.96 8.75 12.60
CA VAL A 142 12.98 9.71 13.05
C VAL A 142 13.86 10.04 11.85
N GLU A 143 13.99 11.33 11.53
CA GLU A 143 14.70 11.81 10.35
C GLU A 143 16.19 11.42 10.39
N LEU A 144 16.71 10.86 9.29
CA LEU A 144 18.11 10.55 9.06
C LEU A 144 18.66 11.44 7.94
N ASP A 145 19.95 11.79 7.98
CA ASP A 145 20.61 12.51 6.89
C ASP A 145 21.12 11.50 5.86
N GLU A 146 20.82 11.74 4.58
CA GLU A 146 21.24 10.88 3.47
C GLU A 146 22.76 10.76 3.34
N ARG A 147 23.51 11.76 3.82
CA ARG A 147 24.97 11.82 3.63
C ARG A 147 25.76 11.07 4.70
N LEU A 148 25.15 10.81 5.86
CA LEU A 148 25.79 10.21 7.04
C LEU A 148 24.78 9.28 7.74
N PRO A 149 24.51 8.07 7.22
CA PRO A 149 23.55 7.15 7.83
C PRO A 149 23.96 6.64 9.22
N ALA A 150 25.24 6.81 9.60
CA ALA A 150 25.79 6.34 10.88
C ALA A 150 25.63 7.35 12.04
N GLU A 151 25.23 8.60 11.77
CA GLU A 151 24.93 9.58 12.83
C GLU A 151 23.44 9.92 12.81
N PRO A 152 22.74 9.85 13.96
CA PRO A 152 21.34 10.27 14.05
C PRO A 152 21.25 11.79 13.85
N ALA A 153 21.10 12.21 12.59
CA ALA A 153 21.16 13.61 12.19
C ALA A 153 19.88 14.42 12.50
N GLY A 154 18.78 13.77 12.93
CA GLY A 154 17.50 14.44 13.14
C GLY A 154 16.86 14.18 14.51
N HIS A 155 16.67 15.24 15.31
CA HIS A 155 15.72 15.24 16.44
C HIS A 155 14.25 15.39 15.98
N ARG A 156 13.99 15.25 14.68
CA ARG A 156 12.70 15.52 14.07
C ARG A 156 11.94 14.23 13.87
N VAL A 157 10.73 14.22 14.41
CA VAL A 157 9.79 13.11 14.29
C VAL A 157 8.83 13.42 13.16
N ILE A 158 8.82 12.58 12.13
CA ILE A 158 7.96 12.69 10.95
C ILE A 158 6.81 11.70 11.11
N LYS A 159 5.56 12.17 10.98
CA LYS A 159 4.37 11.32 10.99
C LYS A 159 3.80 11.19 9.59
N ILE A 160 3.87 9.99 9.03
CA ILE A 160 3.45 9.69 7.67
C ILE A 160 2.13 8.91 7.75
N PRO A 161 1.04 9.36 7.10
CA PRO A 161 -0.18 8.57 7.03
C PRO A 161 0.05 7.28 6.24
N ASN A 162 -0.44 6.17 6.77
CA ASN A 162 -0.21 4.83 6.22
C ASN A 162 -0.68 4.67 4.77
N ASN A 163 -1.69 5.42 4.33
CA ASN A 163 -2.19 5.37 2.95
C ASN A 163 -1.12 5.75 1.90
N LEU A 164 -0.06 6.48 2.29
CA LEU A 164 1.04 6.83 1.40
C LEU A 164 1.88 5.60 1.00
N VAL A 165 1.98 4.60 1.87
CA VAL A 165 2.68 3.33 1.58
C VAL A 165 2.11 2.62 0.35
N LEU A 166 0.80 2.72 0.10
CA LEU A 166 0.16 2.08 -1.06
C LEU A 166 0.07 2.97 -2.30
N THR A 167 0.44 4.25 -2.19
CA THR A 167 0.32 5.22 -3.28
C THR A 167 1.66 5.76 -3.76
N GLN A 168 2.73 5.57 -2.97
CA GLN A 168 4.09 5.98 -3.29
C GLN A 168 5.04 4.78 -3.24
N PRO A 169 6.14 4.81 -4.01
CA PRO A 169 7.19 3.82 -3.86
C PRO A 169 7.84 3.92 -2.48
N ILE A 170 8.25 2.76 -1.95
CA ILE A 170 8.96 2.64 -0.68
C ILE A 170 10.33 2.07 -1.00
N VAL A 171 11.37 2.72 -0.47
CA VAL A 171 12.73 2.20 -0.52
C VAL A 171 13.08 1.76 0.90
N ASN A 172 13.52 0.51 1.06
CA ASN A 172 13.99 -0.04 2.32
C ASN A 172 15.48 -0.33 2.17
N ASP A 173 16.31 0.45 2.83
CA ASP A 173 17.77 0.32 2.75
C ASP A 173 18.29 -0.77 3.71
N THR A 174 17.49 -1.19 4.69
CA THR A 174 17.85 -2.21 5.69
C THR A 174 17.56 -3.62 5.22
N GLU A 175 16.40 -3.89 4.60
CA GLU A 175 15.98 -5.24 4.20
C GLU A 175 16.87 -5.84 3.09
N GLY A 176 17.47 -4.98 2.27
CA GLY A 176 18.38 -5.35 1.19
C GLY A 176 19.87 -5.25 1.54
N ALA A 177 20.22 -4.99 2.80
CA ALA A 177 21.62 -4.84 3.27
C ALA A 177 22.37 -6.19 3.28
N HIS A 178 22.40 -6.85 2.14
CA HIS A 178 23.49 -7.73 1.76
C HIS A 178 24.66 -6.82 1.40
N ALA A 179 25.87 -7.20 1.77
CA ALA A 179 27.01 -6.35 1.49
C ALA A 179 27.11 -6.04 -0.02
N LEU A 180 27.35 -4.76 -0.31
CA LEU A 180 27.34 -4.19 -1.64
C LEU A 180 28.77 -3.86 -2.05
N TRP A 181 28.98 -3.76 -3.36
CA TRP A 181 30.24 -3.27 -3.91
C TRP A 181 30.23 -1.74 -3.87
N TYR A 182 31.09 -1.17 -3.03
CA TYR A 182 31.35 0.26 -2.98
C TYR A 182 32.64 0.59 -3.73
N GLU A 183 32.71 1.81 -4.27
CA GLU A 183 33.88 2.30 -5.00
C GLU A 183 34.58 3.40 -4.19
N ILE A 184 35.89 3.27 -4.02
CA ILE A 184 36.75 4.35 -3.52
C ILE A 184 37.56 4.93 -4.67
N GLN A 185 37.53 6.25 -4.81
CA GLN A 185 38.19 6.97 -5.88
C GLN A 185 39.30 7.87 -5.33
N VAL A 186 40.52 7.62 -5.75
CA VAL A 186 41.69 8.40 -5.35
C VAL A 186 42.22 9.17 -6.56
N ALA A 187 42.18 10.50 -6.49
CA ALA A 187 42.66 11.38 -7.52
C ALA A 187 44.13 11.75 -7.30
N LEU A 188 44.97 11.46 -8.28
CA LEU A 188 46.40 11.74 -8.29
C LEU A 188 46.74 12.78 -9.36
N ARG A 189 47.76 13.60 -9.09
CA ARG A 189 48.33 14.49 -10.11
C ARG A 189 49.05 13.67 -11.19
N LEU A 190 49.11 14.20 -12.41
CA LEU A 190 49.73 13.53 -13.58
C LEU A 190 51.23 13.23 -13.42
N ASP A 191 51.91 13.96 -12.54
CA ASP A 191 53.33 13.76 -12.20
C ASP A 191 53.56 12.70 -11.12
N SER A 192 52.49 12.13 -10.54
CA SER A 192 52.59 11.11 -9.50
C SER A 192 52.99 9.75 -10.05
N ASN A 193 53.70 8.95 -9.24
CA ASN A 193 53.95 7.55 -9.51
C ASN A 193 52.67 6.71 -9.33
N TRP A 194 51.83 6.70 -10.38
CA TRP A 194 50.54 6.00 -10.36
C TRP A 194 50.67 4.48 -10.24
N GLN A 195 51.82 3.90 -10.63
CA GLN A 195 52.05 2.46 -10.56
C GLN A 195 52.18 2.02 -9.10
N GLU A 196 53.02 2.73 -8.34
CA GLU A 196 53.21 2.53 -6.91
C GLU A 196 51.93 2.82 -6.13
N ALA A 197 51.26 3.94 -6.42
CA ALA A 197 50.00 4.29 -5.78
C ALA A 197 48.90 3.23 -6.03
N ARG A 198 48.84 2.65 -7.24
CA ARG A 198 47.91 1.56 -7.57
C ARG A 198 48.21 0.29 -6.78
N GLU A 199 49.48 -0.09 -6.67
CA GLU A 199 49.88 -1.28 -5.91
C GLU A 199 49.59 -1.13 -4.42
N THR A 200 49.91 0.02 -3.84
CA THR A 200 49.59 0.33 -2.43
C THR A 200 48.09 0.31 -2.18
N LEU A 201 47.28 0.94 -3.04
CA LEU A 201 45.82 0.92 -2.92
C LEU A 201 45.27 -0.51 -3.02
N GLN A 202 45.79 -1.30 -3.95
CA GLN A 202 45.38 -2.70 -4.11
C GLN A 202 45.73 -3.54 -2.86
N GLN A 203 46.90 -3.33 -2.25
CA GLN A 203 47.29 -4.03 -1.02
C GLN A 203 46.37 -3.68 0.17
N ILE A 204 46.03 -2.40 0.35
CA ILE A 204 45.13 -1.94 1.42
C ILE A 204 43.76 -2.61 1.29
N LEU A 205 43.20 -2.62 0.07
CA LEU A 205 41.89 -3.23 -0.22
C LEU A 205 41.91 -4.75 -0.03
N GLN A 206 42.98 -5.44 -0.46
CA GLN A 206 43.15 -6.88 -0.26
C GLN A 206 43.25 -7.26 1.22
N GLN A 207 44.00 -6.50 2.01
CA GLN A 207 44.11 -6.73 3.46
C GLN A 207 42.77 -6.59 4.17
N ARG A 208 41.93 -5.64 3.74
CA ARG A 208 40.58 -5.46 4.30
C ARG A 208 39.68 -6.65 3.97
N MET A 209 39.64 -7.05 2.70
CA MET A 209 38.83 -8.20 2.28
C MET A 209 39.22 -9.51 2.98
N ALA A 210 40.50 -9.65 3.34
CA ALA A 210 40.98 -10.80 4.13
C ALA A 210 40.59 -10.74 5.62
N ALA A 211 40.33 -9.55 6.17
CA ALA A 211 40.02 -9.35 7.58
C ALA A 211 38.53 -9.54 7.92
N ASP A 212 37.62 -9.27 6.98
CA ASP A 212 36.16 -9.33 7.22
C ASP A 212 35.58 -10.76 7.23
N GLU A 213 36.39 -11.84 7.22
CA GLU A 213 35.94 -13.24 7.12
C GLU A 213 34.75 -13.41 6.16
N ILE A 214 34.80 -12.73 5.00
CA ILE A 214 33.81 -12.91 3.94
C ILE A 214 34.17 -14.25 3.27
N GLU A 215 33.85 -15.33 3.96
CA GLU A 215 34.13 -16.71 3.58
C GLU A 215 33.22 -17.20 2.44
N THR A 216 32.39 -16.36 1.85
CA THR A 216 31.39 -16.78 0.87
C THR A 216 31.24 -15.80 -0.29
N ALA A 217 32.22 -15.84 -1.16
CA ALA A 217 31.94 -15.88 -2.58
C ALA A 217 33.13 -16.54 -3.28
N GLU A 218 33.03 -17.86 -3.52
CA GLU A 218 33.86 -18.56 -4.50
C GLU A 218 33.83 -17.87 -5.90
N ASP A 219 32.87 -16.96 -6.12
CA ASP A 219 32.68 -16.11 -7.31
C ASP A 219 33.05 -14.61 -7.12
N ALA A 220 33.63 -14.18 -5.98
CA ALA A 220 34.01 -12.77 -5.83
C ALA A 220 35.18 -12.44 -6.78
N PRO A 221 35.03 -11.44 -7.68
CA PRO A 221 36.13 -11.06 -8.56
C PRO A 221 37.32 -10.56 -7.73
N PRO A 222 38.56 -10.83 -8.19
CA PRO A 222 39.75 -10.35 -7.50
C PRO A 222 39.71 -8.83 -7.37
N VAL A 223 40.20 -8.31 -6.23
CA VAL A 223 40.36 -6.86 -6.01
C VAL A 223 41.21 -6.30 -7.15
N GLN A 224 40.58 -5.50 -8.01
CA GLN A 224 41.24 -4.82 -9.11
C GLN A 224 41.05 -3.32 -8.97
N VAL A 225 42.16 -2.59 -9.01
CA VAL A 225 42.17 -1.13 -9.07
C VAL A 225 42.26 -0.72 -10.54
N SER A 226 41.20 -0.09 -11.04
CA SER A 226 41.18 0.45 -12.39
C SER A 226 41.82 1.84 -12.41
N VAL A 227 42.50 2.17 -13.52
CA VAL A 227 43.14 3.47 -13.72
C VAL A 227 42.42 4.18 -14.86
N ARG A 228 41.96 5.40 -14.61
CA ARG A 228 41.38 6.28 -15.62
C ARG A 228 42.05 7.64 -15.55
N VAL A 229 42.14 8.33 -16.68
CA VAL A 229 42.60 9.73 -16.71
C VAL A 229 41.39 10.61 -17.01
N HIS A 230 41.10 11.56 -16.13
CA HIS A 230 39.96 12.45 -16.28
C HIS A 230 40.31 13.86 -15.77
N ALA A 231 39.92 14.90 -16.52
CA ALA A 231 40.11 16.30 -16.14
C ALA A 231 41.54 16.68 -15.69
N GLY A 232 42.58 16.05 -16.25
CA GLY A 232 43.97 16.33 -15.89
C GLY A 232 44.45 15.67 -14.60
N ALA A 233 43.73 14.68 -14.07
CA ALA A 233 44.12 13.84 -12.94
C ALA A 233 44.08 12.36 -13.31
N ILE A 234 44.90 11.56 -12.63
CA ILE A 234 44.85 10.09 -12.68
C ILE A 234 43.91 9.63 -11.57
N LEU A 235 42.79 9.04 -11.95
CA LEU A 235 41.80 8.45 -11.04
C LEU A 235 42.12 6.96 -10.87
N LEU A 236 42.44 6.58 -9.64
CA LEU A 236 42.47 5.19 -9.21
C LEU A 236 41.12 4.84 -8.60
N THR A 237 40.42 3.87 -9.16
CA THR A 237 39.12 3.39 -8.65
C THR A 237 39.28 1.96 -8.18
N GLY A 238 39.19 1.75 -6.87
CA GLY A 238 39.15 0.44 -6.23
C GLY A 238 37.75 0.11 -5.75
N ARG A 239 37.41 -1.18 -5.72
CA ARG A 239 36.14 -1.66 -5.17
C ARG A 239 36.36 -2.44 -3.90
N TYR A 240 35.49 -2.25 -2.92
CA TYR A 240 35.47 -3.00 -1.67
C TYR A 240 34.05 -3.44 -1.35
N TYR A 241 33.95 -4.47 -0.50
CA TYR A 241 32.69 -5.06 -0.11
C TYR A 241 32.39 -4.65 1.32
N CYS A 242 31.24 -4.05 1.56
CA CYS A 242 30.76 -3.78 2.92
C CYS A 242 29.24 -3.67 2.96
N SER A 243 28.68 -3.82 4.15
CA SER A 243 27.26 -3.55 4.39
C SER A 243 27.01 -2.04 4.38
N SER A 244 25.80 -1.62 3.97
CA SER A 244 25.47 -0.20 3.77
C SER A 244 25.52 0.64 5.04
N ASP A 245 25.28 0.01 6.18
CA ASP A 245 25.37 0.60 7.52
C ASP A 245 26.81 0.92 7.93
N GLN A 246 27.76 0.05 7.58
CA GLN A 246 29.18 0.22 7.91
C GLN A 246 29.95 1.05 6.89
N GLN A 247 29.35 1.34 5.73
CA GLN A 247 30.01 2.02 4.62
C GLN A 247 30.73 3.32 5.01
N PRO A 248 30.14 4.24 5.81
CA PRO A 248 30.80 5.51 6.15
C PRO A 248 32.03 5.30 7.03
N GLU A 249 31.93 4.43 8.03
CA GLU A 249 33.03 4.12 8.96
C GLU A 249 34.19 3.43 8.23
N ILE A 250 33.86 2.50 7.33
CA ILE A 250 34.85 1.79 6.52
C ILE A 250 35.50 2.72 5.49
N GLU A 251 34.73 3.60 4.85
CA GLU A 251 35.26 4.59 3.93
C GLU A 251 36.26 5.52 4.65
N GLU A 252 35.92 6.01 5.84
CA GLU A 252 36.82 6.81 6.67
C GLU A 252 38.10 6.04 7.03
N GLU A 253 37.97 4.80 7.50
CA GLU A 253 39.12 3.96 7.83
C GLU A 253 40.04 3.73 6.61
N LEU A 254 39.46 3.47 5.44
CA LEU A 254 40.19 3.32 4.19
C LEU A 254 40.91 4.60 3.79
N TRP A 255 40.26 5.76 3.89
CA TRP A 255 40.90 7.05 3.63
C TRP A 255 42.06 7.31 4.57
N LEU A 256 41.91 7.06 5.87
CA LEU A 256 42.98 7.21 6.85
C LEU A 256 44.17 6.31 6.51
N ARG A 257 43.93 5.05 6.12
CA ARG A 257 44.98 4.12 5.68
C ARG A 257 45.67 4.58 4.39
N ILE A 258 44.91 5.05 3.40
CA ILE A 258 45.45 5.55 2.11
C ILE A 258 46.32 6.79 2.34
N LEU A 259 45.83 7.77 3.09
CA LEU A 259 46.56 8.99 3.41
C LEU A 259 47.85 8.68 4.18
N SER A 260 47.77 7.78 5.16
CA SER A 260 48.94 7.33 5.94
C SER A 260 49.97 6.60 5.07
N ALA A 261 49.50 5.78 4.12
CA ALA A 261 50.37 5.05 3.21
C ALA A 261 51.02 5.95 2.16
N PHE A 262 50.35 7.02 1.73
CA PHE A 262 50.87 7.93 0.69
C PHE A 262 51.78 9.03 1.24
N GLN A 263 51.61 9.43 2.51
CA GLN A 263 52.45 10.44 3.16
C GLN A 263 53.98 10.23 3.05
N PRO A 264 54.53 9.03 3.26
CA PRO A 264 55.98 8.83 3.16
C PRO A 264 56.52 8.86 1.72
N HIS A 265 55.66 8.68 0.71
CA HIS A 265 56.06 8.65 -0.70
C HIS A 265 56.08 10.07 -1.28
N HIS A 266 57.28 10.65 -1.40
CA HIS A 266 57.48 12.00 -1.97
C HIS A 266 57.06 12.13 -3.44
N GLN A 267 56.72 11.04 -4.12
CA GLN A 267 56.32 10.98 -5.54
C GLN A 267 54.82 10.74 -5.74
N ILE A 268 54.01 10.72 -4.68
CA ILE A 268 52.56 10.56 -4.77
C ILE A 268 51.90 11.86 -4.31
N HIS A 269 51.22 12.55 -5.23
CA HIS A 269 50.53 13.80 -4.93
C HIS A 269 49.03 13.66 -5.22
N LEU A 270 48.23 13.77 -4.17
CA LEU A 270 46.77 13.82 -4.25
C LEU A 270 46.31 15.18 -4.80
N VAL A 271 45.20 15.19 -5.51
CA VAL A 271 44.55 16.39 -6.08
C VAL A 271 43.49 16.93 -5.13
#